data_AF-A0A3N6PQ66-F1
#
_entry.id   AF-A0A3N6PQ66-F1
#
_cell.length_a   1.000
_cell.length_b   1.000
_cell.length_c   1.000
_cell.angle_alpha   90.00
_cell.angle_beta   90.00
_cell.angle_gamma   90.00
#
_symmetry.space_group_name_H-M   'P 1'
#
loop_
_entity.id
_entity.type
_entity.pdbx_description
1 polymer ?
#
loop_
_entity_poly.entity_id
_entity_poly.type
_entity_poly.pdbx_seq_one_letter_code
_entity_poly.pdbx_strand_id
1 'polypeptide(L)'
;MEQFLIAIAIALGLAAVAVAVVARFWKQILKWAEDSLFPWIKTNIPWIESEVRQVFSAVDNVAVATRNIFRKAWEKLREYLLKLVIKLERKSSGEWKKRVTSWKIKIESGQKVPVRTETEEVVDWEDLPQDVREEWLKQEKSKVEIDVTEYRDREIMEMYT
;
A
#
# COMPACT_ATOMS: atom_id res chain seq x y z
N MET A 1 19.72 13.29 2.59
CA MET A 1 19.42 11.89 2.96
C MET A 1 18.01 11.75 3.53
N GLU A 2 17.55 12.64 4.42
CA GLU A 2 16.18 12.60 4.99
C GLU A 2 15.05 12.82 3.97
N GLN A 3 15.17 13.82 3.09
CA GLN A 3 14.16 14.06 2.04
C GLN A 3 14.00 12.87 1.07
N PHE A 4 15.09 12.10 0.86
CA PHE A 4 15.08 10.92 0.01
C PHE A 4 14.30 9.76 0.66
N LEU A 5 14.40 9.60 1.98
CA LEU A 5 13.64 8.58 2.73
C LEU A 5 12.14 8.92 2.81
N ILE A 6 11.79 10.20 2.86
CA ILE A 6 10.39 10.69 2.83
C ILE A 6 9.78 10.46 1.44
N ALA A 7 10.51 10.80 0.37
CA ALA A 7 10.08 10.52 -0.99
C ALA A 7 9.89 9.01 -1.23
N ILE A 8 10.78 8.17 -0.69
CA ILE A 8 10.64 6.71 -0.73
C ILE A 8 9.39 6.27 0.05
N ALA A 9 9.15 6.80 1.25
CA ALA A 9 7.97 6.42 2.04
C ALA A 9 6.64 6.82 1.38
N ILE A 10 6.58 8.01 0.76
CA ILE A 10 5.41 8.48 0.00
C ILE A 10 5.22 7.67 -1.28
N ALA A 11 6.31 7.40 -2.02
CA ALA A 11 6.27 6.58 -3.23
C ALA A 11 5.86 5.13 -2.91
N LEU A 12 6.33 4.56 -1.80
CA LEU A 12 5.92 3.24 -1.33
C LEU A 12 4.44 3.23 -0.89
N GLY A 13 3.95 4.29 -0.24
CA GLY A 13 2.54 4.44 0.12
C GLY A 13 1.61 4.51 -1.09
N LEU A 14 1.93 5.36 -2.07
CA LEU A 14 1.16 5.51 -3.32
C LEU A 14 1.21 4.25 -4.19
N ALA A 15 2.39 3.64 -4.34
CA ALA A 15 2.55 2.41 -5.09
C ALA A 15 1.73 1.26 -4.48
N ALA A 16 1.64 1.18 -3.16
CA ALA A 16 0.99 0.06 -2.51
C ALA A 16 -0.56 0.18 -2.48
N VAL A 17 -1.13 1.40 -2.46
CA VAL A 17 -2.57 1.60 -2.75
C VAL A 17 -2.91 1.13 -4.17
N ALA A 18 -2.09 1.48 -5.16
CA ALA A 18 -2.28 1.02 -6.53
C ALA A 18 -2.20 -0.51 -6.65
N VAL A 19 -1.25 -1.16 -5.95
CA VAL A 19 -1.11 -2.63 -5.96
C VAL A 19 -2.28 -3.33 -5.27
N ALA A 20 -2.78 -2.81 -4.15
CA ALA A 20 -3.95 -3.39 -3.45
C ALA A 20 -5.23 -3.27 -4.30
N VAL A 21 -5.44 -2.13 -4.96
CA VAL A 21 -6.55 -1.94 -5.90
C VAL A 21 -6.44 -2.89 -7.08
N VAL A 22 -5.25 -2.99 -7.70
CA VAL A 22 -5.01 -3.91 -8.81
C VAL A 22 -5.18 -5.38 -8.37
N ALA A 23 -4.70 -5.76 -7.20
CA ALA A 23 -4.82 -7.12 -6.68
C ALA A 23 -6.27 -7.51 -6.39
N ARG A 24 -7.05 -6.61 -5.77
CA ARG A 24 -8.47 -6.81 -5.48
C ARG A 24 -9.29 -6.87 -6.77
N PHE A 25 -9.03 -5.97 -7.71
CA PHE A 25 -9.70 -5.94 -9.00
C PHE A 25 -9.37 -7.18 -9.83
N TRP A 26 -8.13 -7.67 -9.77
CA TRP A 26 -7.71 -8.89 -10.45
C TRP A 26 -8.47 -10.14 -9.96
N LYS A 27 -8.67 -10.28 -8.64
CA LYS A 27 -9.50 -11.38 -8.09
C LYS A 27 -10.94 -11.35 -8.60
N GLN A 28 -11.53 -10.15 -8.70
CA GLN A 28 -12.86 -9.98 -9.25
C GLN A 28 -12.92 -10.34 -10.75
N ILE A 29 -11.90 -9.93 -11.52
CA ILE A 29 -11.76 -10.29 -12.93
C ILE A 29 -11.65 -11.81 -13.10
N LEU A 30 -10.78 -12.48 -12.33
CA LEU A 30 -10.64 -13.94 -12.39
C LEU A 30 -11.94 -14.66 -12.03
N LYS A 31 -12.61 -14.21 -10.97
CA LYS A 31 -13.91 -14.78 -10.56
C LYS A 31 -14.96 -14.61 -11.66
N TRP A 32 -15.09 -13.43 -12.23
CA TRP A 32 -15.98 -13.19 -13.37
C TRP A 32 -15.60 -14.04 -14.58
N ALA A 33 -14.31 -14.23 -14.84
CA ALA A 33 -13.85 -15.02 -15.96
C ALA A 33 -14.25 -16.50 -15.80
N GLU A 34 -14.05 -17.09 -14.63
CA GLU A 34 -14.48 -18.46 -14.31
C GLU A 34 -16.01 -18.62 -14.30
N ASP A 35 -16.72 -17.67 -13.69
CA ASP A 35 -18.18 -17.78 -13.51
C ASP A 35 -18.97 -17.47 -14.80
N SER A 36 -18.39 -16.72 -15.75
CA SER A 36 -19.12 -16.21 -16.92
C SER A 36 -18.37 -16.33 -18.23
N LEU A 37 -17.15 -15.79 -18.33
CA LEU A 37 -16.42 -15.72 -19.60
C LEU A 37 -16.06 -17.09 -20.16
N PHE A 38 -15.41 -17.95 -19.36
CA PHE A 38 -14.97 -19.26 -19.82
C PHE A 38 -16.13 -20.20 -20.16
N PRO A 39 -17.24 -20.27 -19.37
CA PRO A 39 -18.44 -20.99 -19.79
C PRO A 39 -18.97 -20.48 -21.14
N TRP A 40 -19.05 -19.16 -21.31
CA TRP A 40 -19.53 -18.57 -22.57
C TRP A 40 -18.63 -18.92 -23.75
N ILE A 41 -17.30 -18.84 -23.60
CA ILE A 41 -16.33 -19.22 -24.64
C ILE A 41 -16.46 -20.69 -24.98
N LYS A 42 -16.52 -21.57 -23.98
CA LYS A 42 -16.67 -23.01 -24.16
C LYS A 42 -17.94 -23.37 -24.94
N THR A 43 -19.03 -22.62 -24.73
CA THR A 43 -20.29 -22.83 -25.44
C THR A 43 -20.27 -22.25 -26.86
N ASN A 44 -19.71 -21.05 -27.07
CA ASN A 44 -19.91 -20.29 -28.31
C ASN A 44 -18.72 -20.38 -29.27
N ILE A 45 -17.49 -20.42 -28.75
CA ILE A 45 -16.24 -20.37 -29.52
C ILE A 45 -15.14 -21.26 -28.89
N PRO A 46 -15.37 -22.57 -28.76
CA PRO A 46 -14.51 -23.46 -27.98
C PRO A 46 -13.06 -23.56 -28.47
N TRP A 47 -12.80 -23.31 -29.76
CA TRP A 47 -11.46 -23.42 -30.35
C TRP A 47 -10.47 -22.34 -29.86
N ILE A 48 -10.93 -21.29 -29.16
CA ILE A 48 -10.04 -20.29 -28.53
C ILE A 48 -9.94 -20.44 -27.01
N GLU A 49 -10.64 -21.41 -26.41
CA GLU A 49 -10.70 -21.54 -24.94
C GLU A 49 -9.31 -21.69 -24.33
N SER A 50 -8.46 -22.49 -24.97
CA SER A 50 -7.09 -22.73 -24.52
C SER A 50 -6.26 -21.45 -24.52
N GLU A 51 -6.31 -20.69 -25.61
CA GLU A 51 -5.56 -19.45 -25.79
C GLU A 51 -5.99 -18.39 -24.79
N VAL A 52 -7.31 -18.23 -24.57
CA VAL A 52 -7.82 -17.25 -23.61
C VAL A 52 -7.42 -17.64 -22.19
N ARG A 53 -7.55 -18.91 -21.80
CA ARG A 53 -7.10 -19.39 -20.47
C ARG A 53 -5.59 -19.21 -20.28
N GLN A 54 -4.79 -19.43 -21.33
CA GLN A 54 -3.35 -19.20 -21.27
C GLN A 54 -3.00 -17.73 -21.03
N VAL A 55 -3.70 -16.79 -21.68
CA VAL A 55 -3.50 -15.35 -21.42
C VAL A 55 -3.83 -14.99 -19.98
N PHE A 56 -4.97 -15.45 -19.45
CA PHE A 56 -5.34 -15.20 -18.05
C PHE A 56 -4.31 -15.78 -17.07
N SER A 57 -3.83 -17.00 -17.33
CA SER A 57 -2.76 -17.62 -16.54
C SER A 57 -1.45 -16.84 -16.62
N ALA A 58 -1.07 -16.35 -17.80
CA ALA A 58 0.13 -15.53 -17.96
C ALA A 58 0.06 -14.22 -17.16
N VAL A 59 -1.08 -13.53 -17.22
CA VAL A 59 -1.29 -12.29 -16.45
C VAL A 59 -1.31 -12.57 -14.94
N ASP A 60 -1.95 -13.66 -14.52
CA ASP A 60 -1.98 -14.05 -13.10
C ASP A 60 -0.57 -14.35 -12.57
N ASN A 61 0.25 -15.07 -13.33
CA ASN A 61 1.64 -15.35 -12.97
C ASN A 61 2.45 -14.05 -12.79
N VAL A 62 2.26 -13.06 -13.66
CA VAL A 62 2.90 -11.75 -13.51
C VAL A 62 2.41 -11.06 -12.24
N ALA A 63 1.09 -11.06 -11.99
CA ALA A 63 0.52 -10.46 -10.79
C ALA A 63 1.08 -11.11 -9.50
N VAL A 64 1.20 -12.44 -9.47
CA VAL A 64 1.80 -13.19 -8.36
C VAL A 64 3.28 -12.86 -8.19
N ALA A 65 4.04 -12.80 -9.29
CA ALA A 65 5.45 -12.43 -9.26
C ALA A 65 5.66 -11.01 -8.70
N THR A 66 4.85 -10.05 -9.14
CA THR A 66 4.88 -8.67 -8.65
C THR A 66 4.57 -8.60 -7.16
N ARG A 67 3.50 -9.28 -6.67
CA ARG A 67 3.17 -9.34 -5.24
C ARG A 67 4.34 -9.89 -4.41
N ASN A 68 4.99 -10.94 -4.91
CA ASN A 68 6.14 -11.54 -4.23
C ASN A 68 7.35 -10.59 -4.14
N ILE A 69 7.57 -9.75 -5.15
CA ILE A 69 8.63 -8.73 -5.13
C ILE A 69 8.32 -7.68 -4.05
N PHE A 70 7.09 -7.17 -4.00
CA PHE A 70 6.68 -6.20 -2.98
C PHE A 70 6.82 -6.78 -1.56
N ARG A 71 6.42 -8.04 -1.34
CA ARG A 71 6.63 -8.71 -0.05
C ARG A 71 8.10 -8.74 0.33
N LYS A 72 8.98 -9.24 -0.55
CA LYS A 72 10.41 -9.33 -0.25
C LYS A 72 11.02 -7.97 0.05
N ALA A 73 10.62 -6.93 -0.69
CA ALA A 73 11.06 -5.56 -0.44
C ALA A 73 10.59 -5.06 0.93
N TRP A 74 9.33 -5.33 1.29
CA TRP A 74 8.79 -4.96 2.60
C TRP A 74 9.43 -5.72 3.75
N GLU A 75 9.58 -7.04 3.65
CA GLU A 75 10.30 -7.87 4.63
C GLU A 75 11.70 -7.32 4.86
N LYS A 76 12.42 -6.98 3.79
CA LYS A 76 13.75 -6.39 3.88
C LYS A 76 13.73 -5.02 4.56
N LEU A 77 12.73 -4.20 4.26
CA LEU A 77 12.55 -2.91 4.93
C LEU A 77 12.25 -3.10 6.43
N ARG A 78 11.44 -4.09 6.81
CA ARG A 78 11.05 -4.39 8.19
C ARG A 78 12.20 -4.89 9.07
N GLU A 79 13.28 -5.38 8.48
CA GLU A 79 14.53 -5.62 9.23
C GLU A 79 15.11 -4.34 9.87
N TYR A 80 14.78 -3.17 9.29
CA TYR A 80 15.30 -1.87 9.72
C TYR A 80 14.21 -0.93 10.21
N LEU A 81 13.04 -0.92 9.59
CA LEU A 81 11.91 -0.08 9.99
C LEU A 81 11.09 -0.83 11.03
N LEU A 82 11.15 -0.38 12.30
CA LEU A 82 10.42 -0.99 13.41
C LEU A 82 8.97 -0.53 13.44
N LYS A 83 8.75 0.78 13.22
CA LYS A 83 7.42 1.39 13.25
C LYS A 83 7.43 2.71 12.48
N LEU A 84 6.32 3.03 11.82
CA LEU A 84 6.08 4.29 11.15
C LEU A 84 4.64 4.74 11.43
N VAL A 85 4.51 5.88 12.09
CA VAL A 85 3.21 6.49 12.41
C VAL A 85 3.12 7.84 11.74
N ILE A 86 1.98 8.10 11.11
CA ILE A 86 1.63 9.41 10.58
C ILE A 86 0.49 9.97 11.43
N LYS A 87 0.71 11.14 12.02
CA LYS A 87 -0.33 11.90 12.72
C LYS A 87 -0.67 13.14 11.90
N LEU A 88 -1.95 13.32 11.63
CA LEU A 88 -2.51 14.47 10.94
C LEU A 88 -3.35 15.25 11.94
N GLU A 89 -2.98 16.49 12.18
CA GLU A 89 -3.67 17.37 13.13
C GLU A 89 -3.98 18.71 12.47
N ARG A 90 -5.22 19.18 12.66
CA ARG A 90 -5.60 20.54 12.26
C ARG A 90 -5.33 21.49 13.41
N LYS A 91 -4.59 22.58 13.13
CA LYS A 91 -4.40 23.66 14.09
C LYS A 91 -5.62 24.57 14.17
N SER A 92 -5.73 25.33 15.25
CA SER A 92 -6.71 26.40 15.40
C SER A 92 -6.58 27.49 14.32
N SER A 93 -5.40 27.64 13.70
CA SER A 93 -5.18 28.51 12.53
C SER A 93 -5.84 28.00 11.25
N GLY A 94 -6.36 26.77 11.23
CA GLY A 94 -6.92 26.12 10.06
C GLY A 94 -5.91 25.31 9.25
N GLU A 95 -4.60 25.48 9.48
CA GLU A 95 -3.52 24.75 8.82
C GLU A 95 -3.44 23.29 9.27
N TRP A 96 -3.05 22.40 8.36
CA TRP A 96 -2.79 21.00 8.68
C TRP A 96 -1.32 20.75 8.94
N LYS A 97 -1.05 20.03 10.02
CA LYS A 97 0.27 19.48 10.30
C LYS A 97 0.26 17.98 10.13
N LYS A 98 1.20 17.49 9.35
CA LYS A 98 1.55 16.08 9.27
C LYS A 98 2.83 15.85 10.07
N ARG A 99 2.73 15.02 11.09
CA ARG A 99 3.87 14.55 11.88
C ARG A 99 4.12 13.10 11.52
N VAL A 100 5.30 12.84 10.97
CA VAL A 100 5.76 11.48 10.66
C VAL A 100 6.76 11.08 11.74
N THR A 101 6.40 10.08 12.54
CA THR A 101 7.28 9.50 13.55
C THR A 101 7.72 8.13 13.07
N SER A 102 9.03 7.94 12.92
CA SER A 102 9.63 6.67 12.50
C SER A 102 10.55 6.12 13.59
N TRP A 103 10.49 4.82 13.80
CA TRP A 103 11.42 4.07 14.63
C TRP A 103 12.19 3.12 13.71
N LYS A 104 13.51 3.28 13.64
CA LYS A 104 14.36 2.53 12.71
C LYS A 104 15.65 2.07 13.37
N ILE A 105 16.20 0.97 12.88
CA ILE A 105 17.54 0.49 13.23
C ILE A 105 18.56 1.25 12.37
N LYS A 106 19.51 1.90 13.04
CA LYS A 106 20.71 2.47 12.42
C LYS A 106 21.90 1.60 12.79
N ILE A 107 22.87 1.51 11.89
CA ILE A 107 24.15 0.87 12.20
C ILE A 107 25.14 1.97 12.58
N GLU A 108 25.59 1.96 13.84
CA GLU A 108 26.60 2.88 14.36
C GLU A 108 27.78 2.05 14.88
N SER A 109 28.97 2.27 14.31
CA SER A 109 30.19 1.52 14.66
C SER A 109 30.01 -0.02 14.64
N GLY A 110 29.21 -0.52 13.69
CA GLY A 110 28.92 -1.96 13.54
C GLY A 110 27.82 -2.50 14.47
N GLN A 111 27.28 -1.70 15.39
CA GLN A 111 26.17 -2.08 16.25
C GLN A 111 24.82 -1.58 15.70
N LYS A 112 23.78 -2.41 15.84
CA LYS A 112 22.40 -2.05 15.51
C LYS A 112 21.78 -1.27 16.68
N VAL A 113 21.48 0.00 16.45
CA VAL A 113 20.91 0.91 17.46
C VAL A 113 19.53 1.39 17.00
N PRO A 114 18.47 1.25 17.82
CA PRO A 114 17.17 1.81 17.50
C PRO A 114 17.20 3.33 17.65
N VAL A 115 16.67 4.03 16.64
CA VAL A 115 16.60 5.48 16.56
C VAL A 115 15.16 5.88 16.28
N ARG A 116 14.66 6.87 17.03
CA ARG A 116 13.39 7.55 16.74
C ARG A 116 13.69 8.84 15.98
N THR A 117 13.01 9.05 14.86
CA THR A 117 13.07 10.29 14.09
C THR A 117 11.65 10.83 13.92
N GLU A 118 11.50 12.13 14.13
CA GLU A 118 10.22 12.83 13.99
C GLU A 118 10.40 13.98 13.02
N THR A 119 9.48 14.08 12.06
CA THR A 119 9.47 15.14 11.06
C THR A 119 8.09 15.75 11.03
N GLU A 120 8.03 17.08 11.02
CA GLU A 120 6.77 17.82 10.88
C GLU A 120 6.80 18.59 9.57
N GLU A 121 5.70 18.49 8.83
CA GLU A 121 5.45 19.29 7.64
C GLU A 121 4.04 19.90 7.71
N VAL A 122 3.92 21.12 7.18
CA VAL A 122 2.61 21.73 6.92
C VAL A 122 2.12 21.15 5.60
N VAL A 123 0.88 20.69 5.57
CA VAL A 123 0.29 20.04 4.39
C VAL A 123 -0.97 20.81 4.01
N ASP A 124 -1.20 21.02 2.73
CA ASP A 124 -2.45 21.61 2.27
C ASP A 124 -3.56 20.56 2.28
N TRP A 125 -4.80 21.01 2.51
CA TRP A 125 -5.96 20.10 2.56
C TRP A 125 -6.10 19.26 1.28
N GLU A 126 -5.78 19.83 0.12
CA GLU A 126 -5.89 19.16 -1.18
C GLU A 126 -4.87 18.03 -1.35
N ASP A 127 -3.72 18.11 -0.68
CA ASP A 127 -2.66 17.11 -0.70
C ASP A 127 -2.90 15.96 0.28
N LEU A 128 -3.95 16.04 1.10
CA LEU A 128 -4.31 14.95 1.99
C LEU A 128 -4.89 13.76 1.21
N PRO A 129 -4.49 12.53 1.58
CA PRO A 129 -5.12 11.31 1.05
C PRO A 129 -6.65 11.37 1.16
N GLN A 130 -7.34 10.86 0.12
CA GLN A 130 -8.79 10.97 0.00
C GLN A 130 -9.52 10.28 1.16
N ASP A 131 -9.05 9.10 1.57
CA ASP A 131 -9.54 8.35 2.73
C ASP A 131 -9.46 9.15 4.03
N VAL A 132 -8.36 9.89 4.25
CA VAL A 132 -8.22 10.79 5.41
C VAL A 132 -9.23 11.93 5.35
N ARG A 133 -9.40 12.55 4.17
CA ARG A 133 -10.39 13.62 3.98
C ARG A 133 -11.81 13.11 4.23
N GLU A 134 -12.12 11.91 3.75
CA GLU A 134 -13.43 11.27 3.95
C GLU A 134 -13.68 10.87 5.40
N GLU A 135 -12.70 10.27 6.09
CA GLU A 135 -12.83 9.96 7.53
C GLU A 135 -13.04 11.23 8.35
N TRP A 136 -12.37 12.32 7.98
CA TRP A 136 -12.54 13.60 8.66
C TRP A 136 -13.95 14.18 8.47
N LEU A 137 -14.45 14.18 7.23
CA LEU A 137 -15.84 14.57 6.93
C LEU A 137 -16.87 13.69 7.66
N LYS A 138 -16.53 12.43 7.96
CA LYS A 138 -17.40 11.48 8.65
C LYS A 138 -17.33 11.54 10.18
N GLN A 139 -16.18 11.91 10.77
CA GLN A 139 -15.94 11.68 12.21
C GLN A 139 -15.78 12.93 13.09
N GLU A 140 -15.81 14.17 12.56
CA GLU A 140 -15.53 15.40 13.33
C GLU A 140 -14.22 15.38 14.14
N LYS A 141 -13.32 14.41 13.89
CA LYS A 141 -12.09 14.23 14.67
C LYS A 141 -11.02 15.20 14.18
N SER A 142 -10.58 16.13 15.00
CA SER A 142 -9.50 17.07 14.68
C SER A 142 -8.10 16.43 14.54
N LYS A 143 -8.00 15.12 14.79
CA LYS A 143 -6.75 14.34 14.79
C LYS A 143 -6.97 12.95 14.21
N VAL A 144 -6.11 12.54 13.28
CA VAL A 144 -6.06 11.19 12.71
C VAL A 144 -4.65 10.64 12.91
N GLU A 145 -4.56 9.40 13.41
CA GLU A 145 -3.30 8.69 13.57
C GLU A 145 -3.36 7.39 12.76
N ILE A 146 -2.35 7.18 11.92
CA ILE A 146 -2.25 6.02 11.04
C ILE A 146 -0.94 5.30 11.36
N ASP A 147 -1.05 4.06 11.85
CA ASP A 147 0.09 3.15 11.93
C ASP A 147 0.34 2.56 10.53
N VAL A 148 1.23 3.19 9.78
CA VAL A 148 1.54 2.79 8.40
C VAL A 148 2.14 1.39 8.36
N THR A 149 2.91 1.04 9.39
CA THR A 149 3.53 -0.28 9.48
C THR A 149 2.47 -1.36 9.65
N GLU A 150 1.55 -1.19 10.59
CA GLU A 150 0.45 -2.15 10.78
C GLU A 150 -0.43 -2.25 9.54
N TYR A 151 -0.76 -1.10 8.92
CA TYR A 151 -1.59 -1.07 7.73
C TYR A 151 -0.94 -1.81 6.55
N ARG A 152 0.37 -1.63 6.33
CA ARG A 152 1.12 -2.36 5.29
C ARG A 152 1.31 -3.84 5.62
N ASP A 153 1.58 -4.18 6.88
CA ASP A 153 1.68 -5.57 7.33
C ASP A 153 0.36 -6.32 7.02
N ARG A 154 -0.79 -5.68 7.25
CA ARG A 154 -2.11 -6.22 6.93
C ARG A 154 -2.36 -6.39 5.43
N GLU A 155 -2.09 -5.36 4.63
CA GLU A 155 -2.30 -5.44 3.18
C GLU A 155 -1.46 -6.54 2.54
N ILE A 156 -0.20 -6.69 2.97
CA ILE A 156 0.65 -7.77 2.45
C ILE A 156 0.05 -9.12 2.81
N MET A 157 -0.52 -9.31 4.01
CA MET A 157 -1.23 -10.55 4.35
C MET A 157 -2.48 -10.75 3.47
N GLU A 158 -3.27 -9.71 3.23
CA GLU A 158 -4.50 -9.79 2.42
C GLU A 158 -4.24 -10.07 0.92
N MET A 159 -3.05 -9.74 0.40
CA MET A 159 -2.64 -10.13 -0.95
C MET A 159 -2.60 -11.66 -1.15
N TYR A 160 -2.60 -12.45 -0.08
CA TYR A 160 -2.50 -13.92 -0.09
C TYR A 160 -3.83 -14.67 0.13
N THR A 161 -4.85 -14.03 0.71
CA THR A 161 -6.22 -14.59 0.88
C THR A 161 -7.14 -14.11 -0.20
#